data_AF-A0A1E4NK31-F1
#
_entry.id   AF-A0A1E4NK31-F1
#
_cell.length_a   1.000
_cell.length_b   1.000
_cell.length_c   1.000
_cell.angle_alpha   90.00
_cell.angle_beta   90.00
_cell.angle_gamma   90.00
#
_symmetry.space_group_name_H-M   'P 1'
#
loop_
_entity.id
_entity.type
_entity.pdbx_description
1 polymer ?
#
loop_
_entity_poly.entity_id
_entity_poly.type
_entity_poly.pdbx_seq_one_letter_code
_entity_poly.pdbx_strand_id
1 'polypeptide(L)'
;MGNIVWLASYPKSGNTWLRAFLANLIANRADPLRPDEIRDYTDTESRTDRYTELAGKPSTELTIEEISALRPEVHALIAQRAQGTRLVMTHNFCGNFEGHPTFNWQVTAGAIYVLRNPLDVAVSMTHHFGLTQDEAIDRLGDDRVASINDAIAVSHLIGSWSTHVSGWADAAERSPGKIVVLRYEDLLEKPAKHFAKAAKLIGLGQDKARIERAAKHTSFQTLSALEQKHGFVEAVDEKTRFFFKGRANQWRDVLSREQVQRIVDAHRVQMQRFKYIPAGY
;
A
#
# COMPACT_ATOMS: atom_id res chain seq x y z
N MET A 1 14.93 -0.60 -20.33
CA MET A 1 14.92 -1.08 -18.93
C MET A 1 13.66 -0.55 -18.26
N GLY A 2 13.07 -1.31 -17.32
CA GLY A 2 11.91 -0.84 -16.57
C GLY A 2 12.22 0.41 -15.74
N ASN A 3 11.23 1.29 -15.60
CA ASN A 3 11.31 2.56 -14.89
C ASN A 3 10.24 2.72 -13.80
N ILE A 4 9.38 1.72 -13.58
CA ILE A 4 8.35 1.77 -12.53
C ILE A 4 8.91 1.24 -11.20
N VAL A 5 8.73 2.01 -10.13
CA VAL A 5 8.90 1.53 -8.75
C VAL A 5 7.53 1.45 -8.08
N TRP A 6 7.11 0.24 -7.73
CA TRP A 6 5.81 0.01 -7.10
C TRP A 6 5.81 0.43 -5.63
N LEU A 7 4.77 1.15 -5.20
CA LEU A 7 4.49 1.46 -3.81
C LEU A 7 3.30 0.60 -3.37
N ALA A 8 3.59 -0.62 -2.95
CA ALA A 8 2.60 -1.65 -2.71
C ALA A 8 2.32 -1.86 -1.23
N SER A 9 1.08 -2.21 -0.90
CA SER A 9 0.71 -2.64 0.46
C SER A 9 -0.67 -3.25 0.45
N TYR A 10 -0.96 -4.20 1.33
CA TYR A 10 -2.36 -4.55 1.61
C TYR A 10 -3.09 -3.28 2.13
N PRO A 11 -4.37 -3.04 1.78
CA PRO A 11 -5.10 -1.87 2.28
C PRO A 11 -4.94 -1.67 3.79
N LYS A 12 -4.79 -0.42 4.22
CA LYS A 12 -4.59 -0.04 5.64
C LYS A 12 -3.27 -0.48 6.29
N SER A 13 -2.27 -0.87 5.49
CA SER A 13 -0.93 -1.22 5.99
C SER A 13 0.08 -0.06 6.02
N GLY A 14 -0.29 1.15 5.58
CA GLY A 14 0.57 2.34 5.70
C GLY A 14 1.09 2.92 4.37
N ASN A 15 0.43 2.64 3.24
CA ASN A 15 0.81 3.19 1.93
C ASN A 15 0.90 4.72 1.92
N THR A 16 -0.09 5.40 2.50
CA THR A 16 -0.14 6.86 2.58
C THR A 16 1.08 7.42 3.32
N TRP A 17 1.54 6.75 4.38
CA TRP A 17 2.74 7.17 5.10
C TRP A 17 3.99 7.01 4.24
N LEU A 18 4.12 5.89 3.52
CA LEU A 18 5.22 5.68 2.57
C LEU A 18 5.22 6.76 1.47
N ARG A 19 4.07 7.04 0.85
CA ARG A 19 3.95 8.07 -0.19
C ARG A 19 4.29 9.46 0.33
N ALA A 20 3.76 9.83 1.50
CA ALA A 20 4.09 11.10 2.13
C ALA A 20 5.59 11.21 2.42
N PHE A 21 6.22 10.14 2.92
CA PHE A 21 7.67 10.09 3.17
C PHE A 21 8.45 10.31 1.87
N LEU A 22 8.15 9.56 0.81
CA LEU A 22 8.84 9.67 -0.47
C LEU A 22 8.63 11.05 -1.12
N ALA A 23 7.42 11.61 -1.04
CA ALA A 23 7.13 12.95 -1.55
C ALA A 23 7.96 14.01 -0.81
N ASN A 24 7.99 13.99 0.53
CA ASN A 24 8.80 14.93 1.32
C ASN A 24 10.30 14.72 1.10
N LEU A 25 10.72 13.45 0.92
CA LEU A 25 12.08 13.13 0.56
C LEU A 25 12.42 13.77 -0.79
N ILE A 26 11.66 13.53 -1.85
CA ILE A 26 11.92 14.05 -3.20
C ILE A 26 11.87 15.58 -3.23
N ALA A 27 10.84 16.19 -2.65
CA ALA A 27 10.67 17.65 -2.59
C ALA A 27 11.78 18.35 -1.81
N ASN A 28 12.32 17.68 -0.78
CA ASN A 28 13.43 18.15 0.03
C ASN A 28 13.22 19.54 0.67
N ARG A 29 11.96 19.93 0.91
CA ARG A 29 11.61 21.26 1.45
C ARG A 29 11.93 21.37 2.94
N ALA A 30 12.01 22.61 3.42
CA ALA A 30 12.17 22.94 4.84
C ALA A 30 10.88 22.65 5.63
N ASP A 31 9.72 22.85 5.00
CA ASP A 31 8.40 22.60 5.57
C ASP A 31 7.79 21.29 5.04
N PRO A 32 6.87 20.65 5.79
CA PRO A 32 6.16 19.46 5.34
C PRO A 32 5.24 19.79 4.15
N LEU A 33 5.18 18.89 3.17
CA LEU A 33 4.20 18.98 2.08
C LEU A 33 2.77 18.89 2.60
N ARG A 34 1.86 19.66 2.01
CA ARG A 34 0.42 19.52 2.26
C ARG A 34 -0.11 18.23 1.64
N PRO A 35 -1.27 17.72 2.12
CA PRO A 35 -1.80 16.45 1.64
C PRO A 35 -2.16 16.43 0.15
N ASP A 36 -2.60 17.56 -0.42
CA ASP A 36 -2.86 17.72 -1.86
C ASP A 36 -1.57 17.61 -2.70
N GLU A 37 -0.46 18.19 -2.22
CA GLU A 37 0.83 18.19 -2.91
C GLU A 37 1.50 16.81 -2.94
N ILE A 38 1.18 15.90 -2.00
CA ILE A 38 1.77 14.55 -1.96
C ILE A 38 1.44 13.78 -3.25
N ARG A 39 0.27 14.03 -3.86
CA ARG A 39 -0.19 13.34 -5.07
C ARG A 39 0.66 13.66 -6.30
N ASP A 40 1.36 14.79 -6.32
CA ASP A 40 2.20 15.20 -7.45
C ASP A 40 3.46 14.33 -7.60
N TYR A 41 3.83 13.58 -6.55
CA TYR A 41 5.05 12.77 -6.51
C TYR A 41 4.81 11.29 -6.80
N THR A 42 3.54 10.86 -6.88
CA THR A 42 3.20 9.44 -7.04
C THR A 42 2.05 9.26 -8.03
N ASP A 43 2.19 8.30 -8.93
CA ASP A 43 1.12 7.84 -9.79
C ASP A 43 0.30 6.73 -9.12
N THR A 44 -0.81 6.33 -9.73
CA THR A 44 -1.53 5.08 -9.41
C THR A 44 -1.80 4.30 -10.68
N GLU A 45 -1.63 2.98 -10.63
CA GLU A 45 -1.88 2.15 -11.81
C GLU A 45 -3.38 2.02 -12.15
N SER A 46 -4.25 2.19 -11.16
CA SER A 46 -5.70 2.02 -11.28
C SER A 46 -6.45 3.20 -11.91
N ARG A 47 -5.77 4.11 -12.62
CA ARG A 47 -6.41 5.27 -13.26
C ARG A 47 -7.34 4.82 -14.39
N THR A 48 -8.61 5.19 -14.28
CA THR A 48 -9.67 4.83 -15.23
C THR A 48 -9.36 5.26 -16.66
N ASP A 49 -8.78 6.46 -16.83
CA ASP A 49 -8.43 7.02 -18.14
C ASP A 49 -7.54 6.09 -18.99
N ARG A 50 -6.60 5.38 -18.36
CA ARG A 50 -5.67 4.47 -19.06
C ARG A 50 -6.35 3.20 -19.53
N TYR A 51 -7.24 2.66 -18.71
CA TYR A 51 -8.01 1.47 -19.06
C TYR A 51 -9.03 1.79 -20.14
N THR A 52 -9.70 2.94 -20.06
CA THR A 52 -10.62 3.40 -21.10
C THR A 52 -9.90 3.62 -22.43
N GLU A 53 -8.71 4.23 -22.41
CA GLU A 53 -7.91 4.45 -23.62
C GLU A 53 -7.57 3.12 -24.31
N LEU A 54 -7.04 2.14 -23.56
CA LEU A 54 -6.62 0.86 -24.14
C LEU A 54 -7.79 -0.04 -24.53
N ALA A 55 -8.89 -0.01 -23.77
CA ALA A 55 -10.07 -0.83 -24.05
C ALA A 55 -10.96 -0.26 -25.16
N GLY A 56 -10.89 1.05 -25.44
CA GLY A 56 -11.80 1.72 -26.37
C GLY A 56 -13.25 1.84 -25.87
N LYS A 57 -13.50 1.58 -24.57
CA LYS A 57 -14.81 1.71 -23.89
C LYS A 57 -14.63 2.18 -22.44
N PRO A 58 -15.67 2.74 -21.79
CA PRO A 58 -15.57 3.20 -20.40
C PRO A 58 -15.04 2.10 -19.46
N SER A 59 -14.11 2.44 -18.56
CA SER A 59 -13.48 1.44 -17.69
C SER A 59 -14.49 0.79 -16.73
N THR A 60 -15.58 1.51 -16.42
CA THR A 60 -16.70 1.03 -15.61
C THR A 60 -17.46 -0.14 -16.26
N GLU A 61 -17.32 -0.33 -17.57
CA GLU A 61 -17.94 -1.44 -18.31
C GLU A 61 -16.99 -2.65 -18.45
N LEU A 62 -15.77 -2.56 -17.92
CA LEU A 62 -14.82 -3.66 -17.96
C LEU A 62 -15.14 -4.70 -16.89
N THR A 63 -15.13 -5.96 -17.29
CA THR A 63 -15.15 -7.09 -16.35
C THR A 63 -13.81 -7.21 -15.62
N ILE A 64 -13.79 -7.95 -14.52
CA ILE A 64 -12.55 -8.20 -13.78
C ILE A 64 -11.51 -8.98 -14.61
N GLU A 65 -11.97 -9.84 -15.53
CA GLU A 65 -11.13 -10.57 -16.48
C GLU A 65 -10.51 -9.60 -17.50
N GLU A 66 -11.31 -8.71 -18.11
CA GLU A 66 -10.83 -7.67 -19.03
C GLU A 66 -9.81 -6.73 -18.34
N ILE A 67 -10.11 -6.31 -17.10
CA ILE A 67 -9.17 -5.51 -16.28
C ILE A 67 -7.86 -6.28 -16.05
N SER A 68 -7.94 -7.57 -15.75
CA SER A 68 -6.77 -8.40 -15.48
C SER A 68 -5.90 -8.57 -16.73
N ALA A 69 -6.52 -8.77 -17.89
CA ALA A 69 -5.86 -8.86 -19.18
C ALA A 69 -5.17 -7.55 -19.59
N LEU A 70 -5.83 -6.41 -19.40
CA LEU A 70 -5.31 -5.08 -19.79
C LEU A 70 -4.22 -4.54 -18.86
N ARG A 71 -4.18 -4.98 -17.60
CA ARG A 71 -3.29 -4.38 -16.57
C ARG A 71 -1.81 -4.38 -16.98
N PRO A 72 -1.21 -5.47 -17.51
CA PRO A 72 0.17 -5.44 -17.98
C PRO A 72 0.44 -4.41 -19.09
N GLU A 73 -0.55 -4.12 -19.94
CA GLU A 73 -0.47 -3.11 -21.00
C GLU A 73 -0.59 -1.70 -20.42
N VAL A 74 -1.48 -1.48 -19.45
CA VAL A 74 -1.54 -0.21 -18.69
C VAL A 74 -0.21 0.08 -18.02
N HIS A 75 0.47 -0.92 -17.47
CA HIS A 75 1.81 -0.75 -16.91
C HIS A 75 2.83 -0.35 -17.98
N ALA A 76 2.76 -0.94 -19.18
CA ALA A 76 3.62 -0.56 -20.30
C ALA A 76 3.37 0.89 -20.74
N LEU A 77 2.11 1.32 -20.77
CA LEU A 77 1.71 2.69 -21.09
C LEU A 77 2.26 3.70 -20.06
N ILE A 78 2.16 3.37 -18.76
CA ILE A 78 2.74 4.20 -17.68
C ILE A 78 4.24 4.36 -17.87
N ALA A 79 4.93 3.25 -18.13
CA ALA A 79 6.39 3.24 -18.31
C ALA A 79 6.82 4.05 -19.55
N GLN A 80 6.10 3.90 -20.67
CA GLN A 80 6.36 4.61 -21.91
C GLN A 80 6.18 6.14 -21.76
N ARG A 81 5.16 6.57 -21.00
CA ARG A 81 4.85 7.99 -20.78
C ARG A 81 5.70 8.66 -19.69
N ALA A 82 6.37 7.87 -18.85
CA ALA A 82 7.15 8.39 -17.74
C ALA A 82 8.50 8.98 -18.21
N GLN A 83 8.78 10.21 -17.79
CA GLN A 83 10.12 10.79 -17.87
C GLN A 83 10.94 10.34 -16.66
N GLY A 84 11.78 9.31 -16.85
CA GLY A 84 12.60 8.72 -15.79
C GLY A 84 11.83 7.74 -14.89
N THR A 85 12.29 7.57 -13.65
CA THR A 85 11.67 6.64 -12.68
C THR A 85 10.31 7.17 -12.23
N ARG A 86 9.29 6.31 -12.29
CA ARG A 86 7.93 6.63 -11.81
C ARG A 86 7.58 5.81 -10.57
N LEU A 87 7.18 6.50 -9.50
CA LEU A 87 6.60 5.87 -8.32
C LEU A 87 5.12 5.60 -8.57
N VAL A 88 4.68 4.34 -8.47
CA VAL A 88 3.30 3.95 -8.79
C VAL A 88 2.68 3.18 -7.63
N MET A 89 1.62 3.74 -7.05
CA MET A 89 0.87 3.12 -5.96
C MET A 89 -0.03 1.99 -6.47
N THR A 90 -0.16 0.94 -5.66
CA THR A 90 -1.10 -0.16 -5.91
C THR A 90 -1.46 -0.91 -4.62
N HIS A 91 -2.67 -1.49 -4.58
CA HIS A 91 -3.07 -2.51 -3.60
C HIS A 91 -3.21 -3.91 -4.21
N ASN A 92 -2.63 -4.15 -5.39
CA ASN A 92 -2.65 -5.49 -5.97
C ASN A 92 -1.71 -6.44 -5.20
N PHE A 93 -2.15 -7.69 -5.00
CA PHE A 93 -1.22 -8.75 -4.63
C PHE A 93 -0.25 -9.04 -5.78
N CYS A 94 0.93 -9.54 -5.45
CA CYS A 94 1.94 -9.91 -6.45
C CYS A 94 1.80 -11.39 -6.82
N GLY A 95 1.13 -11.67 -7.94
CA GLY A 95 0.94 -13.02 -8.48
C GLY A 95 0.15 -13.00 -9.79
N ASN A 96 -0.70 -14.02 -10.00
CA ASN A 96 -1.57 -14.14 -11.17
C ASN A 96 -3.04 -14.16 -10.76
N PHE A 97 -3.91 -13.50 -11.54
CA PHE A 97 -5.35 -13.46 -11.33
C PHE A 97 -6.06 -13.59 -12.69
N GLU A 98 -7.10 -14.42 -12.77
CA GLU A 98 -7.79 -14.76 -14.04
C GLU A 98 -6.81 -15.10 -15.19
N GLY A 99 -5.73 -15.84 -14.90
CA GLY A 99 -4.74 -16.23 -15.91
C GLY A 99 -3.71 -15.15 -16.30
N HIS A 100 -3.83 -13.92 -15.78
CA HIS A 100 -2.95 -12.80 -16.12
C HIS A 100 -2.04 -12.39 -14.96
N PRO A 101 -0.79 -11.96 -15.22
CA PRO A 101 0.08 -11.46 -14.17
C PRO A 101 -0.40 -10.10 -13.68
N THR A 102 -0.47 -9.94 -12.36
CA THR A 102 -0.82 -8.66 -11.70
C THR A 102 0.23 -7.57 -11.92
N PHE A 103 1.46 -7.92 -12.34
CA PHE A 103 2.57 -7.00 -12.58
C PHE A 103 3.29 -7.30 -13.88
N ASN A 104 3.63 -6.24 -14.63
CA ASN A 104 4.49 -6.34 -15.79
C ASN A 104 5.95 -6.13 -15.36
N TRP A 105 6.66 -7.24 -15.17
CA TRP A 105 8.05 -7.23 -14.69
C TRP A 105 9.04 -6.66 -15.72
N GLN A 106 8.70 -6.60 -17.01
CA GLN A 106 9.59 -6.02 -18.03
C GLN A 106 9.77 -4.50 -17.88
N VAL A 107 8.73 -3.83 -17.36
CA VAL A 107 8.74 -2.37 -17.11
C VAL A 107 8.96 -2.01 -15.64
N THR A 108 9.14 -3.00 -14.78
CA THR A 108 9.38 -2.81 -13.35
C THR A 108 10.87 -2.63 -13.04
N ALA A 109 11.22 -1.50 -12.43
CA ALA A 109 12.54 -1.23 -11.86
C ALA A 109 12.71 -1.83 -10.45
N GLY A 110 11.65 -1.79 -9.64
CA GLY A 110 11.66 -2.30 -8.27
C GLY A 110 10.33 -2.11 -7.55
N ALA A 111 10.29 -2.39 -6.25
CA ALA A 111 9.12 -2.18 -5.42
C ALA A 111 9.47 -1.90 -3.96
N ILE A 112 8.60 -1.16 -3.28
CA ILE A 112 8.59 -0.97 -1.84
C ILE A 112 7.25 -1.51 -1.34
N TYR A 113 7.30 -2.60 -0.59
CA TYR A 113 6.12 -3.24 -0.03
C TYR A 113 6.00 -2.94 1.46
N VAL A 114 4.87 -2.37 1.89
CA VAL A 114 4.56 -2.15 3.30
C VAL A 114 3.60 -3.22 3.81
N LEU A 115 4.08 -3.96 4.80
CA LEU A 115 3.39 -5.02 5.52
C LEU A 115 2.97 -4.52 6.90
N ARG A 116 1.81 -4.94 7.39
CA ARG A 116 1.33 -4.67 8.74
C ARG A 116 0.70 -5.91 9.36
N ASN A 117 0.77 -6.03 10.69
CA ASN A 117 0.12 -7.11 11.43
C ASN A 117 -1.38 -7.20 11.09
N PRO A 118 -1.89 -8.36 10.64
CA PRO A 118 -3.27 -8.50 10.18
C PRO A 118 -4.30 -8.22 11.28
N LEU A 119 -3.95 -8.43 12.55
CA LEU A 119 -4.79 -8.08 13.69
C LEU A 119 -5.07 -6.56 13.74
N ASP A 120 -4.03 -5.73 13.52
CA ASP A 120 -4.20 -4.27 13.45
C ASP A 120 -4.80 -3.81 12.12
N VAL A 121 -4.61 -4.57 11.04
CA VAL A 121 -5.27 -4.30 9.75
C VAL A 121 -6.77 -4.46 9.89
N ALA A 122 -7.26 -5.55 10.52
CA ALA A 122 -8.68 -5.77 10.77
C ALA A 122 -9.33 -4.58 11.48
N VAL A 123 -8.73 -4.13 12.60
CA VAL A 123 -9.19 -2.95 13.34
C VAL A 123 -9.13 -1.67 12.49
N SER A 124 -8.11 -1.52 11.65
CA SER A 124 -8.03 -0.34 10.79
C SER A 124 -9.07 -0.35 9.67
N MET A 125 -9.54 -1.52 9.24
CA MET A 125 -10.57 -1.66 8.22
C MET A 125 -11.96 -1.34 8.77
N THR A 126 -12.28 -1.73 10.01
CA THR A 126 -13.57 -1.37 10.64
C THR A 126 -13.79 0.14 10.68
N HIS A 127 -12.77 0.88 11.13
CA HIS A 127 -12.84 2.34 11.18
C HIS A 127 -12.92 3.03 9.83
N HIS A 128 -12.24 2.48 8.82
CA HIS A 128 -12.14 3.15 7.52
C HIS A 128 -13.26 2.79 6.57
N PHE A 129 -13.69 1.53 6.56
CA PHE A 129 -14.71 1.04 5.64
C PHE A 129 -16.09 0.90 6.30
N GLY A 130 -16.22 1.22 7.60
CA GLY A 130 -17.46 1.04 8.34
C GLY A 130 -17.85 -0.41 8.56
N LEU A 131 -16.91 -1.35 8.39
CA LEU A 131 -17.13 -2.78 8.56
C LEU A 131 -17.23 -3.15 10.04
N THR A 132 -18.00 -4.19 10.33
CA THR A 132 -17.88 -4.93 11.58
C THR A 132 -16.51 -5.63 11.65
N GLN A 133 -16.12 -6.02 12.87
CA GLN A 133 -14.87 -6.77 13.07
C GLN A 133 -14.88 -8.10 12.31
N ASP A 134 -16.02 -8.80 12.30
CA ASP A 134 -16.13 -10.09 11.62
C ASP A 134 -16.07 -9.95 10.10
N GLU A 135 -16.72 -8.94 9.52
CA GLU A 135 -16.61 -8.64 8.08
C GLU A 135 -15.17 -8.29 7.68
N ALA A 136 -14.45 -7.54 8.53
CA ALA A 136 -13.04 -7.24 8.29
C ALA A 136 -12.17 -8.51 8.34
N ILE A 137 -12.46 -9.45 9.25
CA ILE A 137 -11.77 -10.74 9.36
C ILE A 137 -12.04 -11.61 8.14
N ASP A 138 -13.30 -11.72 7.71
CA ASP A 138 -13.68 -12.51 6.54
C ASP A 138 -13.02 -11.95 5.28
N ARG A 139 -12.96 -10.62 5.14
CA ARG A 139 -12.26 -9.95 4.04
C ARG A 139 -10.75 -10.17 4.07
N LEU A 140 -10.12 -10.31 5.24
CA LEU A 140 -8.70 -10.69 5.31
C LEU A 140 -8.46 -12.12 4.81
N GLY A 141 -9.43 -13.01 4.98
CA GLY A 141 -9.36 -14.43 4.60
C GLY A 141 -9.71 -14.75 3.15
N ASP A 142 -10.34 -13.85 2.41
CA ASP A 142 -10.86 -14.12 1.07
C ASP A 142 -9.83 -13.83 -0.05
N ASP A 143 -9.44 -14.87 -0.78
CA ASP A 143 -8.48 -14.81 -1.91
C ASP A 143 -9.02 -14.11 -3.17
N ARG A 144 -10.32 -13.86 -3.26
CA ARG A 144 -10.95 -13.19 -4.40
C ARG A 144 -11.31 -11.74 -4.13
N VAL A 145 -10.92 -11.18 -2.99
CA VAL A 145 -11.19 -9.78 -2.67
C VAL A 145 -10.61 -8.86 -3.74
N ALA A 146 -11.49 -8.04 -4.32
CA ALA A 146 -11.14 -6.92 -5.16
C ALA A 146 -11.79 -5.62 -4.64
N SER A 147 -11.24 -4.46 -5.01
CA SER A 147 -11.98 -3.21 -4.85
C SER A 147 -13.05 -3.08 -5.93
N ILE A 148 -14.02 -2.20 -5.68
CA ILE A 148 -15.04 -1.86 -6.67
C ILE A 148 -14.35 -1.26 -7.91
N ASN A 149 -14.89 -1.57 -9.09
CA ASN A 149 -14.58 -0.87 -10.33
C ASN A 149 -15.60 0.25 -10.50
N ASP A 150 -15.14 1.50 -10.49
CA ASP A 150 -16.00 2.67 -10.58
C ASP A 150 -15.35 3.80 -11.40
N ALA A 151 -15.97 4.98 -11.42
CA ALA A 151 -15.49 6.13 -12.17
C ALA A 151 -14.18 6.74 -11.58
N ILE A 152 -13.83 6.40 -10.33
CA ILE A 152 -12.66 6.92 -9.61
C ILE A 152 -11.45 6.02 -9.87
N ALA A 153 -11.63 4.70 -9.81
CA ALA A 153 -10.56 3.73 -10.00
C ALA A 153 -11.06 2.40 -10.57
N VAL A 154 -10.21 1.74 -11.36
CA VAL A 154 -10.42 0.33 -11.67
C VAL A 154 -10.10 -0.54 -10.45
N SER A 155 -10.70 -1.73 -10.40
CA SER A 155 -10.51 -2.68 -9.31
C SER A 155 -9.04 -2.96 -9.01
N HIS A 156 -8.63 -2.87 -7.75
CA HIS A 156 -7.42 -3.51 -7.24
C HIS A 156 -7.73 -4.97 -6.91
N LEU A 157 -6.86 -5.88 -7.35
CA LEU A 157 -6.90 -7.31 -7.12
C LEU A 157 -6.14 -7.59 -5.83
N ILE A 158 -6.83 -7.61 -4.69
CA ILE A 158 -6.19 -7.57 -3.36
C ILE A 158 -5.90 -8.97 -2.84
N GLY A 159 -6.87 -9.88 -2.96
CA GLY A 159 -6.83 -11.22 -2.37
C GLY A 159 -6.78 -11.23 -0.84
N SER A 160 -6.51 -12.39 -0.26
CA SER A 160 -6.39 -12.54 1.20
C SER A 160 -5.12 -11.85 1.68
N TRP A 161 -5.05 -11.53 2.98
CA TRP A 161 -3.83 -11.01 3.56
C TRP A 161 -2.65 -11.98 3.38
N SER A 162 -2.87 -13.29 3.54
CA SER A 162 -1.84 -14.30 3.33
C SER A 162 -1.31 -14.30 1.90
N THR A 163 -2.20 -14.33 0.91
CA THR A 163 -1.85 -14.34 -0.52
C THR A 163 -1.16 -13.04 -0.92
N HIS A 164 -1.62 -11.91 -0.39
CA HIS A 164 -0.99 -10.61 -0.64
C HIS A 164 0.42 -10.54 -0.06
N VAL A 165 0.62 -11.02 1.17
CA VAL A 165 1.92 -10.98 1.84
C VAL A 165 2.91 -11.95 1.23
N SER A 166 2.49 -13.21 0.98
CA SER A 166 3.37 -14.22 0.38
C SER A 166 3.83 -13.79 -1.00
N GLY A 167 2.92 -13.33 -1.88
CA GLY A 167 3.25 -12.93 -3.23
C GLY A 167 4.36 -11.87 -3.30
N TRP A 168 4.25 -10.83 -2.47
CA TRP A 168 5.26 -9.76 -2.40
C TRP A 168 6.56 -10.19 -1.71
N ALA A 169 6.47 -10.95 -0.62
CA ALA A 169 7.64 -11.41 0.11
C ALA A 169 8.47 -12.42 -0.71
N ASP A 170 7.81 -13.34 -1.41
CA ASP A 170 8.44 -14.34 -2.26
C ASP A 170 9.03 -13.70 -3.53
N ALA A 171 8.39 -12.66 -4.06
CA ALA A 171 8.98 -11.83 -5.11
C ALA A 171 10.25 -11.12 -4.62
N ALA A 172 10.27 -10.65 -3.37
CA ALA A 172 11.45 -9.99 -2.79
C ALA A 172 12.62 -10.96 -2.60
N GLU A 173 12.35 -12.19 -2.17
CA GLU A 173 13.37 -13.24 -2.07
C GLU A 173 13.95 -13.63 -3.43
N ARG A 174 13.11 -13.69 -4.47
CA ARG A 174 13.53 -13.98 -5.86
C ARG A 174 14.28 -12.81 -6.51
N SER A 175 14.10 -11.58 -6.05
CA SER A 175 14.74 -10.37 -6.60
C SER A 175 15.43 -9.52 -5.53
N PRO A 176 16.49 -10.03 -4.88
CA PRO A 176 17.20 -9.30 -3.84
C PRO A 176 17.68 -7.93 -4.31
N GLY A 177 17.44 -6.90 -3.50
CA GLY A 177 17.85 -5.52 -3.79
C GLY A 177 16.93 -4.75 -4.75
N LYS A 178 15.96 -5.40 -5.41
CA LYS A 178 14.94 -4.73 -6.22
C LYS A 178 13.62 -4.49 -5.49
N ILE A 179 13.31 -5.32 -4.49
CA ILE A 179 12.10 -5.19 -3.69
C ILE A 179 12.49 -5.02 -2.22
N VAL A 180 11.96 -3.97 -1.59
CA VAL A 180 12.16 -3.66 -0.18
C VAL A 180 10.87 -3.95 0.57
N VAL A 181 10.91 -4.91 1.49
CA VAL A 181 9.80 -5.18 2.42
C VAL A 181 10.01 -4.38 3.71
N LEU A 182 9.01 -3.59 4.09
CA LEU A 182 8.97 -2.77 5.29
C LEU A 182 7.81 -3.22 6.18
N ARG A 183 8.10 -3.49 7.45
CA ARG A 183 7.05 -3.70 8.46
C ARG A 183 6.60 -2.35 9.00
N TYR A 184 5.30 -2.14 9.10
CA TYR A 184 4.72 -0.92 9.66
C TYR A 184 5.17 -0.70 11.10
N GLU A 185 5.30 -1.76 11.89
CA GLU A 185 5.73 -1.72 13.28
C GLU A 185 7.20 -1.26 13.41
N ASP A 186 8.07 -1.71 12.51
CA ASP A 186 9.46 -1.26 12.44
C ASP A 186 9.54 0.23 12.05
N LEU A 187 8.65 0.69 11.15
CA LEU A 187 8.54 2.10 10.78
C LEU A 187 8.10 2.96 11.96
N LEU A 188 7.20 2.48 12.80
CA LEU A 188 6.80 3.18 14.03
C LEU A 188 7.96 3.28 15.03
N GLU A 189 8.76 2.22 15.19
CA GLU A 189 9.86 2.20 16.16
C GLU A 189 11.01 3.12 15.74
N LYS A 190 11.47 3.01 14.48
CA LYS A 190 12.65 3.76 13.97
C LYS A 190 12.42 4.26 12.54
N PRO A 191 11.55 5.26 12.32
CA PRO A 191 11.10 5.67 10.97
C PRO A 191 12.26 5.94 10.00
N ALA A 192 13.18 6.85 10.35
CA ALA A 192 14.28 7.24 9.47
C ALA A 192 15.19 6.05 9.09
N LYS A 193 15.47 5.14 10.03
CA LYS A 193 16.28 3.94 9.79
C LYS A 193 15.63 3.01 8.76
N HIS A 194 14.34 2.74 8.90
CA HIS A 194 13.63 1.80 8.03
C HIS A 194 13.30 2.43 6.68
N PHE A 195 12.92 3.70 6.65
CA PHE A 195 12.72 4.45 5.41
C PHE A 195 14.01 4.68 4.61
N ALA A 196 15.19 4.69 5.23
CA ALA A 196 16.45 4.75 4.50
C ALA A 196 16.61 3.60 3.48
N LYS A 197 15.99 2.44 3.73
CA LYS A 197 15.96 1.32 2.77
C LYS A 197 15.16 1.67 1.51
N ALA A 198 13.99 2.29 1.67
CA ALA A 198 13.17 2.80 0.57
C ALA A 198 13.88 3.92 -0.19
N ALA A 199 14.49 4.87 0.54
CA ALA A 199 15.27 5.96 -0.04
C ALA A 199 16.44 5.42 -0.89
N LYS A 200 17.15 4.39 -0.41
CA LYS A 200 18.23 3.74 -1.15
C LYS A 200 17.75 3.14 -2.47
N LEU A 201 16.58 2.47 -2.48
CA LEU A 201 16.03 1.85 -3.68
C LEU A 201 15.80 2.89 -4.80
N ILE A 202 15.37 4.10 -4.44
CA ILE A 202 15.11 5.18 -5.41
C ILE A 202 16.31 6.12 -5.61
N GLY A 203 17.51 5.73 -5.16
CA GLY A 203 18.74 6.50 -5.36
C GLY A 203 18.94 7.69 -4.41
N LEU A 204 18.09 7.87 -3.39
CA LEU A 204 18.14 8.97 -2.42
C LEU A 204 18.63 8.55 -1.02
N GLY A 205 19.28 7.39 -0.90
CA GLY A 205 19.65 6.78 0.38
C GLY A 205 20.88 7.35 1.09
N GLN A 206 21.62 8.28 0.47
CA GLN A 206 22.91 8.76 1.00
C GLN A 206 22.77 9.96 1.95
N ASP A 207 21.74 10.78 1.77
CA ASP A 207 21.53 12.00 2.56
C ASP A 207 20.70 11.69 3.81
N LYS A 208 21.39 11.40 4.92
CA LYS A 208 20.77 11.07 6.20
C LYS A 208 19.92 12.22 6.75
N ALA A 209 20.39 13.47 6.63
CA ALA A 209 19.68 14.63 7.15
C ALA A 209 18.36 14.87 6.39
N ARG A 210 18.37 14.64 5.07
CA ARG A 210 17.16 14.67 4.24
C ARG A 210 16.18 13.55 4.61
N ILE A 211 16.67 12.33 4.86
CA ILE A 211 15.83 11.21 5.30
C ILE A 211 15.19 11.49 6.66
N GLU A 212 15.98 11.97 7.63
CA GLU A 212 15.50 12.33 8.96
C GLU A 212 14.45 13.44 8.93
N ARG A 213 14.68 14.47 8.11
CA ARG A 213 13.70 15.55 7.91
C ARG A 213 12.40 15.03 7.29
N ALA A 214 12.48 14.25 6.21
CA ALA A 214 11.29 13.67 5.59
C ALA A 214 10.51 12.76 6.54
N ALA A 215 11.20 11.93 7.33
CA ALA A 215 10.60 11.12 8.38
C ALA A 215 9.91 11.96 9.47
N LYS A 216 10.52 13.07 9.89
CA LYS A 216 9.93 14.01 10.86
C LYS A 216 8.67 14.69 10.30
N HIS A 217 8.73 15.19 9.06
CA HIS A 217 7.60 15.83 8.37
C HIS A 217 6.40 14.91 8.15
N THR A 218 6.63 13.60 8.26
CA THR A 218 5.62 12.58 8.00
C THR A 218 5.29 11.78 9.24
N SER A 219 5.63 12.29 10.43
CA SER A 219 5.16 11.71 11.68
C SER A 219 3.63 11.73 11.73
N PHE A 220 3.05 10.78 12.48
CA PHE A 220 1.60 10.72 12.66
C PHE A 220 1.01 12.05 13.15
N GLN A 221 1.69 12.71 14.09
CA GLN A 221 1.28 14.01 14.62
C GLN A 221 1.24 15.07 13.52
N THR A 222 2.27 15.12 12.67
CA THR A 222 2.34 16.11 11.57
C THR A 222 1.26 15.85 10.53
N LEU A 223 1.14 14.61 10.05
CA LEU A 223 0.15 14.27 9.03
C LEU A 223 -1.29 14.45 9.54
N SER A 224 -1.56 14.10 10.78
CA SER A 224 -2.90 14.30 11.37
C SER A 224 -3.22 15.78 11.57
N ALA A 225 -2.24 16.62 11.93
CA ALA A 225 -2.45 18.07 12.01
C ALA A 225 -2.69 18.69 10.63
N LEU A 226 -1.96 18.24 9.60
CA LEU A 226 -2.16 18.68 8.22
C LEU A 226 -3.53 18.29 7.68
N GLU A 227 -3.98 17.05 7.95
CA GLU A 227 -5.34 16.59 7.64
C GLU A 227 -6.39 17.51 8.28
N GLN A 228 -6.27 17.81 9.58
CA GLN A 228 -7.26 18.66 10.26
C GLN A 228 -7.35 20.07 9.67
N LYS A 229 -6.23 20.58 9.12
CA LYS A 229 -6.16 21.94 8.56
C LYS A 229 -6.58 22.01 7.09
N HIS A 230 -6.30 20.97 6.30
CA HIS A 230 -6.41 20.99 4.84
C HIS A 230 -7.36 19.93 4.28
N GLY A 231 -7.93 19.08 5.13
CA GLY A 231 -8.65 17.89 4.73
C GLY A 231 -7.70 16.81 4.18
N PHE A 232 -8.30 15.68 3.78
CA PHE A 232 -7.57 14.64 3.07
C PHE A 232 -8.47 13.92 2.07
N VAL A 233 -8.06 13.89 0.80
CA VAL A 233 -8.88 13.35 -0.29
C VAL A 233 -9.11 11.83 -0.21
N GLU A 234 -8.31 11.12 0.57
CA GLU A 234 -8.50 9.68 0.82
C GLU A 234 -9.36 9.41 2.07
N ALA A 235 -9.81 10.45 2.78
CA ALA A 235 -10.82 10.31 3.82
C ALA A 235 -12.17 9.94 3.19
N VAL A 236 -12.91 9.04 3.85
CA VAL A 236 -14.21 8.57 3.35
C VAL A 236 -15.26 9.68 3.40
N ASP A 237 -15.17 10.52 4.43
CA ASP A 237 -15.97 11.73 4.59
C ASP A 237 -15.21 12.73 5.48
N GLU A 238 -15.75 13.95 5.62
CA GLU A 238 -15.17 15.01 6.47
C GLU A 238 -15.24 14.70 7.98
N LYS A 239 -16.05 13.72 8.39
CA LYS A 239 -16.29 13.37 9.80
C LYS A 239 -15.36 12.27 10.30
N THR A 240 -14.84 11.46 9.39
CA THR A 240 -14.02 10.29 9.65
C THR A 240 -12.55 10.64 9.46
N ARG A 241 -11.82 10.71 10.58
CA ARG A 241 -10.37 10.95 10.55
C ARG A 241 -9.63 9.79 9.86
N PHE A 242 -8.93 10.09 8.77
CA PHE A 242 -8.04 9.17 8.09
C PHE A 242 -6.84 8.81 8.97
N PHE A 243 -6.19 9.80 9.58
CA PHE A 243 -5.14 9.57 10.56
C PHE A 243 -5.74 9.34 11.95
N PHE A 244 -6.18 8.10 12.18
CA PHE A 244 -6.91 7.73 13.39
C PHE A 244 -6.03 7.61 14.65
N LYS A 245 -5.21 6.55 14.76
CA LYS A 245 -4.40 6.27 15.96
C LYS A 245 -2.90 6.05 15.70
N GLY A 246 -2.51 5.67 14.48
CA GLY A 246 -1.10 5.58 14.07
C GLY A 246 -0.18 4.74 14.96
N ARG A 247 -0.71 3.75 15.70
CA ARG A 247 0.04 2.91 16.64
C ARG A 247 -0.11 1.42 16.32
N ALA A 248 0.81 0.60 16.81
CA ALA A 248 0.72 -0.86 16.76
C ALA A 248 -0.04 -1.41 17.97
N ASN A 249 -0.49 -2.66 17.87
CA ASN A 249 -1.14 -3.46 18.92
C ASN A 249 -2.47 -2.91 19.42
N GLN A 250 -3.23 -2.20 18.57
CA GLN A 250 -4.56 -1.68 18.91
C GLN A 250 -5.59 -2.79 19.00
N TRP A 251 -5.37 -3.88 18.27
CA TRP A 251 -6.20 -5.08 18.30
C TRP A 251 -6.43 -5.64 19.70
N ARG A 252 -5.49 -5.43 20.64
CA ARG A 252 -5.60 -5.90 22.03
C ARG A 252 -6.78 -5.28 22.77
N ASP A 253 -7.17 -4.06 22.39
CA ASP A 253 -8.26 -3.33 23.03
C ASP A 253 -9.61 -3.55 22.32
N VAL A 254 -9.63 -4.25 21.18
CA VAL A 254 -10.75 -4.23 20.22
C VAL A 254 -11.24 -5.61 19.85
N LEU A 255 -10.33 -6.55 19.54
CA LEU A 255 -10.70 -7.88 19.06
C LEU A 255 -10.90 -8.84 20.23
N SER A 256 -11.92 -9.69 20.13
CA SER A 256 -12.11 -10.81 21.05
C SER A 256 -11.03 -11.88 20.86
N ARG A 257 -10.89 -12.78 21.83
CA ARG A 257 -9.94 -13.89 21.74
C ARG A 257 -10.27 -14.82 20.56
N GLU A 258 -11.55 -15.07 20.33
CA GLU A 258 -12.05 -15.90 19.24
C GLU A 258 -11.74 -15.27 17.87
N GLN A 259 -11.87 -13.95 17.75
CA GLN A 259 -11.51 -13.20 16.55
C GLN A 259 -10.00 -13.20 16.29
N VAL A 260 -9.19 -13.02 17.33
CA VAL A 260 -7.73 -13.15 17.24
C VAL A 260 -7.37 -14.56 16.75
N GLN A 261 -7.98 -15.59 17.33
CA GLN A 261 -7.75 -16.99 16.95
C GLN A 261 -8.11 -17.25 15.47
N ARG A 262 -9.25 -16.73 14.99
CA ARG A 262 -9.67 -16.84 13.58
C ARG A 262 -8.64 -16.25 12.61
N ILE A 263 -8.21 -15.01 12.85
CA ILE A 263 -7.20 -14.33 12.00
C ILE A 263 -5.92 -15.15 12.00
N VAL A 264 -5.51 -15.61 13.16
CA VAL A 264 -4.27 -16.36 13.34
C VAL A 264 -4.29 -17.69 12.62
N ASP A 265 -5.38 -18.44 12.72
CA ASP A 265 -5.48 -19.74 12.08
C ASP A 265 -5.50 -19.59 10.55
N ALA A 266 -6.23 -18.60 10.03
CA ALA A 266 -6.28 -18.29 8.61
C ALA A 266 -4.92 -17.81 8.05
N HIS A 267 -4.12 -17.10 8.85
CA HIS A 267 -2.92 -16.41 8.39
C HIS A 267 -1.60 -16.92 9.01
N ARG A 268 -1.64 -18.07 9.68
CA ARG A 268 -0.57 -18.61 10.54
C ARG A 268 0.81 -18.58 9.89
N VAL A 269 0.92 -19.07 8.66
CA VAL A 269 2.21 -19.21 7.95
C VAL A 269 2.90 -17.84 7.78
N GLN A 270 2.18 -16.85 7.26
CA GLN A 270 2.78 -15.52 7.05
C GLN A 270 2.90 -14.75 8.36
N MET A 271 2.00 -14.95 9.33
CA MET A 271 2.16 -14.38 10.67
C MET A 271 3.40 -14.93 11.39
N GLN A 272 3.73 -16.23 11.24
CA GLN A 272 4.98 -16.80 11.75
C GLN A 272 6.20 -16.19 11.07
N ARG A 273 6.18 -16.14 9.72
CA ARG A 273 7.27 -15.57 8.90
C ARG A 273 7.66 -14.16 9.35
N PHE A 274 6.67 -13.34 9.68
CA PHE A 274 6.88 -11.94 10.08
C PHE A 274 6.74 -11.65 11.58
N LYS A 275 6.74 -12.71 12.42
CA LYS A 275 6.71 -12.62 13.89
C LYS A 275 5.51 -11.81 14.41
N TYR A 276 4.32 -12.07 13.86
CA TYR A 276 3.07 -11.43 14.22
C TYR A 276 2.15 -12.29 15.09
N ILE A 277 2.49 -13.56 15.33
CA ILE A 277 1.76 -14.38 16.29
C ILE A 277 1.96 -13.80 17.71
N PRO A 278 0.90 -13.31 18.39
CA PRO A 278 0.99 -12.93 19.78
C PRO A 278 1.23 -14.16 20.67
N ALA A 279 2.00 -13.97 21.73
CA ALA A 279 2.26 -15.02 22.71
C ALA A 279 0.98 -15.38 23.47
N GLY A 280 0.61 -16.66 23.47
CA GLY A 280 -0.56 -17.18 24.20
C GLY A 280 -1.93 -16.81 23.62
N TYR A 281 -1.95 -15.96 22.58
CA TYR A 281 -3.10 -15.24 22.01
C TYR A 281 -3.88 -14.44 23.05
#